data_AF-A0A920T3B9-F1
#
_entry.id   AF-A0A920T3B9-F1
#
_cell.length_a   1.000
_cell.length_b   1.000
_cell.length_c   1.000
_cell.angle_alpha   90.00
_cell.angle_beta   90.00
_cell.angle_gamma   90.00
#
_symmetry.space_group_name_H-M   'P 1'
#
loop_
_entity.id
_entity.type
_entity.pdbx_description
1 polymer ?
#
loop_
_entity_poly.entity_id
_entity_poly.type
_entity_poly.pdbx_seq_one_letter_code
_entity_poly.pdbx_strand_id
1 'polypeptide(L)'
;MKKIILISFMMNAVVNAAGTWMWNNRTHGELKWTTIETEHFNIHYHQNLDKIALQGASIAEQIRPTLMKQMGLESLPTLDIIFTAEDEVLNGFAVPANYTIIWVDQNDAALWTGDEKWLRTVLAHELQHLVYFNTVKGPWWLPEPMNSLVHGTPAWIVEGIAEYFTEEWRPFRYELSHRYHVLRNTVHKIQDPHNDGYSKSLYLADRFGDSTISKILNHRNKFKFLDFKESFKKHTGITLKQFNEDWRRQMNTFYFSQRSQKERLEDAGVIRKLPIKRVLSFDYFSDTSRIAMITRLSKGQYDLSLVVATRDTVKEKKARQKLMRKGLKEGEKPKKVKPKWKIKELDFGRFGELNPNLDVSPNGEMIIYPKYGYGKNQSLGFDIWRVDTKTKKKVKLTNSKRANYPKFSPDGKLYYL
;
A
#
# COMPACT_ATOMS: atom_id res chain seq x y z
N MET A 1 -34.67 -21.48 -10.42
CA MET A 1 -34.73 -21.20 -8.96
C MET A 1 -33.78 -22.07 -8.14
N LYS A 2 -33.88 -23.42 -8.13
CA LYS A 2 -32.99 -24.28 -7.31
C LYS A 2 -31.48 -24.04 -7.50
N LYS A 3 -31.01 -23.87 -8.75
CA LYS A 3 -29.59 -23.56 -9.05
C LYS A 3 -29.15 -22.18 -8.53
N ILE A 4 -30.01 -21.17 -8.57
CA ILE A 4 -29.73 -19.81 -8.08
C ILE A 4 -29.65 -19.79 -6.55
N ILE A 5 -30.56 -20.51 -5.88
CA ILE A 5 -30.56 -20.68 -4.43
C ILE A 5 -29.29 -21.41 -3.97
N LEU A 6 -28.90 -22.49 -4.67
CA LEU A 6 -27.68 -23.22 -4.37
C LEU A 6 -26.42 -22.36 -4.56
N ILE A 7 -26.33 -21.57 -5.63
CA ILE A 7 -25.21 -20.64 -5.86
C ILE A 7 -25.17 -19.56 -4.78
N SER A 8 -26.32 -19.00 -4.41
CA SER A 8 -26.41 -18.01 -3.32
C SER A 8 -25.98 -18.61 -1.97
N PHE A 9 -26.38 -19.86 -1.68
CA PHE A 9 -25.97 -20.57 -0.47
C PHE A 9 -24.46 -20.84 -0.45
N MET A 10 -23.88 -21.32 -1.55
CA MET A 10 -22.44 -21.55 -1.66
C MET A 10 -21.64 -20.25 -1.53
N MET A 11 -22.11 -19.15 -2.14
CA MET A 11 -21.45 -17.84 -2.00
C MET A 11 -21.51 -17.32 -0.56
N ASN A 12 -22.64 -17.48 0.13
CA ASN A 12 -22.75 -17.11 1.55
C ASN A 12 -21.81 -17.95 2.43
N ALA A 13 -21.68 -19.26 2.17
CA ALA A 13 -20.75 -20.12 2.91
C ALA A 13 -19.28 -19.67 2.73
N VAL A 14 -18.89 -19.27 1.51
CA VAL A 14 -17.52 -18.78 1.23
C VAL A 14 -17.25 -17.44 1.92
N VAL A 15 -18.21 -16.51 1.92
CA VAL A 15 -18.06 -15.20 2.59
C VAL A 15 -17.89 -15.37 4.10
N ASN A 16 -18.66 -16.27 4.73
CA ASN A 16 -18.54 -16.54 6.16
C ASN A 16 -17.31 -17.38 6.54
N ALA A 17 -16.70 -18.07 5.58
CA ALA A 17 -15.47 -18.83 5.77
C ALA A 17 -14.20 -18.04 5.40
N ALA A 18 -14.34 -16.75 5.05
CA ALA A 18 -13.23 -15.91 4.68
C ALA A 18 -12.32 -15.65 5.89
N GLY A 19 -11.03 -15.91 5.74
CA GLY A 19 -10.07 -15.77 6.82
C GLY A 19 -8.71 -15.35 6.29
N THR A 20 -7.71 -15.33 7.17
CA THR A 20 -6.32 -15.00 6.83
C THR A 20 -5.81 -15.81 5.63
N TRP A 21 -6.25 -17.06 5.51
CA TRP A 21 -5.91 -17.99 4.42
C TRP A 21 -6.20 -17.45 3.02
N MET A 22 -7.18 -16.54 2.85
CA MET A 22 -7.44 -15.93 1.55
C MET A 22 -6.33 -14.97 1.10
N TRP A 23 -5.57 -14.43 2.05
CA TRP A 23 -4.47 -13.49 1.81
C TRP A 23 -3.11 -14.18 1.81
N ASN A 24 -2.90 -15.10 2.75
CA ASN A 24 -1.59 -15.72 3.00
C ASN A 24 -1.52 -17.20 2.56
N ASN A 25 -2.64 -17.79 2.11
CA ASN A 25 -2.80 -19.21 1.79
C ASN A 25 -2.45 -20.15 2.97
N ARG A 26 -2.73 -19.71 4.21
CA ARG A 26 -2.45 -20.41 5.47
C ARG A 26 -3.52 -20.25 6.55
N THR A 27 -3.71 -21.33 7.30
CA THR A 27 -4.74 -21.42 8.35
C THR A 27 -4.19 -21.35 9.78
N HIS A 28 -2.88 -21.53 9.98
CA HIS A 28 -2.21 -21.44 11.29
C HIS A 28 -2.92 -22.20 12.43
N GLY A 29 -3.04 -23.53 12.28
CA GLY A 29 -3.75 -24.40 13.23
C GLY A 29 -3.09 -24.54 14.60
N GLU A 30 -1.86 -24.07 14.76
CA GLU A 30 -1.13 -24.01 16.01
C GLU A 30 -1.59 -22.89 16.96
N LEU A 31 -2.37 -21.91 16.45
CA LEU A 31 -2.85 -20.77 17.22
C LEU A 31 -4.00 -21.18 18.15
N LYS A 32 -3.94 -20.71 19.40
CA LYS A 32 -4.96 -20.91 20.43
C LYS A 32 -5.75 -19.62 20.61
N TRP A 33 -7.01 -19.65 20.19
CA TRP A 33 -7.86 -18.47 20.15
C TRP A 33 -8.65 -18.28 21.45
N THR A 34 -8.83 -17.01 21.84
CA THR A 34 -9.63 -16.54 22.97
C THR A 34 -10.51 -15.38 22.51
N THR A 35 -11.66 -15.17 23.16
CA THR A 35 -12.58 -14.07 22.86
C THR A 35 -12.78 -13.19 24.09
N ILE A 36 -12.71 -11.87 23.92
CA ILE A 36 -13.23 -10.88 24.87
C ILE A 36 -14.56 -10.37 24.32
N GLU A 37 -15.61 -10.41 25.12
CA GLU A 37 -16.91 -9.84 24.79
C GLU A 37 -17.05 -8.46 25.43
N THR A 38 -17.55 -7.49 24.67
CA THR A 38 -17.94 -6.16 25.13
C THR A 38 -19.42 -5.91 24.82
N GLU A 39 -19.92 -4.70 25.07
CA GLU A 39 -21.32 -4.37 24.78
C GLU A 39 -21.63 -4.49 23.27
N HIS A 40 -20.70 -4.07 22.41
CA HIS A 40 -20.91 -4.00 20.96
C HIS A 40 -19.95 -4.84 20.12
N PHE A 41 -18.99 -5.55 20.72
CA PHE A 41 -17.97 -6.28 19.98
C PHE A 41 -17.62 -7.64 20.60
N ASN A 42 -17.23 -8.58 19.73
CA ASN A 42 -16.48 -9.76 20.11
C ASN A 42 -15.05 -9.62 19.58
N ILE A 43 -14.06 -9.68 20.46
CA ILE A 43 -12.66 -9.53 20.10
C ILE A 43 -11.98 -10.89 20.16
N HIS A 44 -11.70 -11.47 19.00
CA HIS A 44 -10.99 -12.74 18.87
C HIS A 44 -9.49 -12.50 18.70
N TYR A 45 -8.68 -13.19 19.48
CA TYR A 45 -7.22 -13.07 19.40
C TYR A 45 -6.55 -14.37 19.80
N HIS A 46 -5.32 -14.58 19.35
CA HIS A 46 -4.52 -15.74 19.72
C HIS A 46 -3.53 -15.41 20.85
N GLN A 47 -2.85 -16.43 21.36
CA GLN A 47 -1.93 -16.30 22.50
C GLN A 47 -0.91 -15.15 22.35
N ASN A 48 -0.58 -14.49 23.47
CA ASN A 48 0.35 -13.36 23.56
C ASN A 48 -0.18 -12.01 23.01
N LEU A 49 -1.45 -11.92 22.61
CA LEU A 49 -2.07 -10.67 22.14
C LEU A 49 -3.01 -10.03 23.16
N ASP A 50 -3.04 -10.48 24.43
CA ASP A 50 -4.00 -10.02 25.45
C ASP A 50 -4.03 -8.49 25.61
N LYS A 51 -2.84 -7.86 25.65
CA LYS A 51 -2.72 -6.40 25.77
C LYS A 51 -3.28 -5.68 24.54
N ILE A 52 -3.03 -6.21 23.34
CA ILE A 52 -3.52 -5.63 22.10
C ILE A 52 -5.03 -5.80 22.01
N ALA A 53 -5.55 -6.97 22.36
CA ALA A 53 -6.98 -7.27 22.36
C ALA A 53 -7.75 -6.35 23.33
N LEU A 54 -7.26 -6.17 24.56
CA LEU A 54 -7.86 -5.25 25.54
C LEU A 54 -7.82 -3.78 25.06
N GLN A 55 -6.71 -3.34 24.46
CA GLN A 55 -6.61 -2.00 23.89
C GLN A 55 -7.56 -1.83 22.70
N GLY A 56 -7.61 -2.81 21.79
CA GLY A 56 -8.50 -2.83 20.64
C GLY A 56 -9.97 -2.80 21.06
N ALA A 57 -10.36 -3.59 22.06
CA ALA A 57 -11.71 -3.59 22.63
C ALA A 57 -12.12 -2.18 23.11
N SER A 58 -11.24 -1.54 23.90
CA SER A 58 -11.50 -0.20 24.43
C SER A 58 -11.60 0.85 23.32
N ILE A 59 -10.71 0.80 22.32
CA ILE A 59 -10.73 1.71 21.17
C ILE A 59 -12.01 1.52 20.36
N ALA A 60 -12.40 0.26 20.06
CA ALA A 60 -13.57 -0.07 19.25
C ALA A 60 -14.85 0.54 19.86
N GLU A 61 -15.05 0.37 21.17
CA GLU A 61 -16.18 0.95 21.89
C GLU A 61 -16.18 2.48 21.86
N GLN A 62 -15.02 3.12 21.99
CA GLN A 62 -14.91 4.58 21.96
C GLN A 62 -15.21 5.18 20.57
N ILE A 63 -14.78 4.52 19.50
CA ILE A 63 -14.92 5.07 18.14
C ILE A 63 -16.28 4.75 17.50
N ARG A 64 -16.93 3.64 17.90
CA ARG A 64 -18.20 3.19 17.32
C ARG A 64 -19.28 4.27 17.21
N PRO A 65 -19.59 5.08 18.25
CA PRO A 65 -20.63 6.10 18.16
C PRO A 65 -20.32 7.16 17.09
N THR A 66 -19.04 7.54 16.96
CA THR A 66 -18.58 8.50 15.95
C THR A 66 -18.76 7.94 14.55
N LEU A 67 -18.31 6.71 14.30
CA LEU A 67 -18.43 6.06 12.98
C LEU A 67 -19.91 5.91 12.56
N MET A 68 -20.77 5.48 13.48
CA MET A 68 -22.21 5.39 13.23
C MET A 68 -22.83 6.74 12.90
N LYS A 69 -22.48 7.79 13.66
CA LYS A 69 -22.97 9.15 13.44
C LYS A 69 -22.52 9.71 12.08
N GLN A 70 -21.25 9.51 11.71
CA GLN A 70 -20.71 9.92 10.40
C GLN A 70 -21.51 9.33 9.24
N MET A 71 -22.01 8.11 9.42
CA MET A 71 -22.75 7.36 8.40
C MET A 71 -24.27 7.40 8.56
N GLY A 72 -24.79 8.14 9.55
CA GLY A 72 -26.23 8.29 9.80
C GLY A 72 -26.93 6.99 10.21
N LEU A 73 -26.22 6.08 10.89
CA LEU A 73 -26.80 4.84 11.41
C LEU A 73 -27.33 5.03 12.83
N GLU A 74 -28.57 4.59 13.06
CA GLU A 74 -29.18 4.56 14.42
C GLU A 74 -28.81 3.29 15.18
N SER A 75 -28.58 2.18 14.47
CA SER A 75 -28.23 0.89 15.06
C SER A 75 -27.20 0.16 14.21
N LEU A 76 -26.41 -0.68 14.87
CA LEU A 76 -25.41 -1.54 14.27
C LEU A 76 -25.34 -2.82 15.12
N PRO A 77 -25.34 -4.01 14.51
CA PRO A 77 -25.21 -5.26 15.27
C PRO A 77 -23.87 -5.32 16.00
N THR A 78 -23.74 -6.28 16.91
CA THR A 78 -22.44 -6.68 17.44
C THR A 78 -21.51 -7.06 16.28
N LEU A 79 -20.27 -6.58 16.32
CA LEU A 79 -19.26 -6.83 15.28
C LEU A 79 -18.12 -7.68 15.84
N ASP A 80 -17.51 -8.51 15.00
CA ASP A 80 -16.37 -9.33 15.40
C ASP A 80 -15.04 -8.68 14.91
N ILE A 81 -14.05 -8.60 15.79
CA ILE A 81 -12.70 -8.10 15.48
C ILE A 81 -11.71 -9.22 15.75
N ILE A 82 -10.95 -9.62 14.73
CA ILE A 82 -9.93 -10.64 14.84
C ILE A 82 -8.55 -9.99 14.80
N PHE A 83 -7.76 -10.12 15.86
CA PHE A 83 -6.35 -9.72 15.88
C PHE A 83 -5.43 -10.92 15.70
N THR A 84 -4.48 -10.81 14.77
CA THR A 84 -3.44 -11.82 14.57
C THR A 84 -2.09 -11.17 14.36
N ALA A 85 -1.03 -11.74 14.92
CA ALA A 85 0.34 -11.31 14.68
C ALA A 85 1.18 -12.43 14.04
N GLU A 86 0.58 -13.43 13.40
CA GLU A 86 1.32 -14.61 12.93
C GLU A 86 2.10 -14.36 11.64
N ASP A 87 1.59 -13.52 10.75
CA ASP A 87 2.27 -13.08 9.54
C ASP A 87 2.62 -11.60 9.61
N GLU A 88 3.75 -11.25 8.99
CA GLU A 88 4.13 -9.86 8.72
C GLU A 88 3.41 -9.37 7.46
N VAL A 89 2.17 -8.94 7.67
CA VAL A 89 1.30 -8.33 6.66
C VAL A 89 0.84 -7.00 7.24
N LEU A 90 1.30 -5.88 6.67
CA LEU A 90 0.81 -4.57 7.07
C LEU A 90 -0.56 -4.29 6.44
N ASN A 91 -1.61 -4.95 6.93
CA ASN A 91 -2.97 -4.75 6.44
C ASN A 91 -4.06 -5.13 7.46
N GLY A 92 -5.28 -4.71 7.15
CA GLY A 92 -6.53 -5.27 7.67
C GLY A 92 -7.47 -5.60 6.52
N PHE A 93 -8.54 -6.34 6.79
CA PHE A 93 -9.67 -6.38 5.88
C PHE A 93 -10.98 -6.65 6.60
N ALA A 94 -11.99 -5.90 6.20
CA ALA A 94 -13.37 -6.06 6.64
C ALA A 94 -14.18 -6.92 5.68
N VAL A 95 -15.07 -7.74 6.23
CA VAL A 95 -15.97 -8.62 5.50
C VAL A 95 -17.42 -8.18 5.74
N PRO A 96 -18.28 -8.12 4.71
CA PRO A 96 -19.70 -7.77 4.85
C PRO A 96 -20.52 -8.65 5.81
N ALA A 97 -19.93 -9.75 6.31
CA ALA A 97 -20.45 -10.59 7.38
C ALA A 97 -20.17 -10.04 8.79
N ASN A 98 -19.96 -8.71 8.92
CA ASN A 98 -19.81 -7.99 10.18
C ASN A 98 -18.55 -8.32 11.00
N TYR A 99 -17.48 -8.74 10.33
CA TYR A 99 -16.20 -8.96 11.00
C TYR A 99 -15.02 -8.38 10.24
N THR A 100 -13.96 -8.05 10.97
CA THR A 100 -12.68 -7.60 10.39
C THR A 100 -11.51 -8.39 10.96
N ILE A 101 -10.48 -8.60 10.14
CA ILE A 101 -9.21 -9.21 10.55
C ILE A 101 -8.10 -8.18 10.40
N ILE A 102 -7.31 -7.99 11.45
CA ILE A 102 -6.19 -7.05 11.49
C ILE A 102 -4.92 -7.79 11.85
N TRP A 103 -3.90 -7.66 11.00
CA TRP A 103 -2.55 -8.09 11.32
C TRP A 103 -1.84 -7.02 12.17
N VAL A 104 -1.50 -7.39 13.40
CA VAL A 104 -0.87 -6.50 14.40
C VAL A 104 0.61 -6.83 14.54
N ASP A 105 1.34 -5.98 15.28
CA ASP A 105 2.79 -6.12 15.55
C ASP A 105 3.67 -6.09 14.28
N GLN A 106 3.47 -5.04 13.48
CA GLN A 106 4.14 -4.84 12.18
C GLN A 106 5.25 -3.78 12.31
N ASN A 107 6.48 -4.15 11.97
CA ASN A 107 7.66 -3.27 12.10
C ASN A 107 7.57 -2.01 11.20
N ASP A 108 6.97 -2.16 10.01
CA ASP A 108 6.82 -1.09 9.02
C ASP A 108 5.68 -0.10 9.32
N ALA A 109 4.78 -0.43 10.26
CA ALA A 109 3.59 0.38 10.57
C ALA A 109 3.93 1.81 11.03
N ALA A 110 5.10 1.97 11.67
CA ALA A 110 5.58 3.25 12.17
C ALA A 110 5.74 4.31 11.07
N LEU A 111 6.04 3.91 9.83
CA LEU A 111 6.17 4.82 8.69
C LEU A 111 4.84 5.37 8.21
N TRP A 112 3.74 4.67 8.54
CA TRP A 112 2.38 5.07 8.16
C TRP A 112 1.69 5.83 9.28
N THR A 113 2.08 5.63 10.53
CA THR A 113 1.57 6.38 11.68
C THR A 113 2.13 7.80 11.73
N GLY A 114 1.23 8.78 11.86
CA GLY A 114 1.58 10.13 12.31
C GLY A 114 1.67 10.17 13.84
N ASP A 115 0.97 11.11 14.46
CA ASP A 115 0.94 11.27 15.92
C ASP A 115 0.03 10.23 16.63
N GLU A 116 -0.84 9.57 15.86
CA GLU A 116 -1.79 8.55 16.35
C GLU A 116 -1.19 7.14 16.33
N LYS A 117 -1.54 6.33 17.34
CA LYS A 117 -1.09 4.93 17.43
C LYS A 117 -1.64 4.10 16.28
N TRP A 118 -0.80 3.27 15.64
CA TRP A 118 -1.16 2.38 14.52
C TRP A 118 -2.48 1.65 14.76
N LEU A 119 -2.59 0.97 15.90
CA LEU A 119 -3.76 0.16 16.25
C LEU A 119 -5.06 0.96 16.19
N ARG A 120 -5.07 2.23 16.65
CA ARG A 120 -6.26 3.07 16.60
C ARG A 120 -6.63 3.44 15.16
N THR A 121 -5.63 3.79 14.35
CA THR A 121 -5.83 4.20 12.95
C THR A 121 -6.38 3.04 12.13
N VAL A 122 -5.69 1.89 12.13
CA VAL A 122 -6.11 0.72 11.35
C VAL A 122 -7.47 0.17 11.82
N LEU A 123 -7.70 0.11 13.13
CA LEU A 123 -8.98 -0.36 13.66
C LEU A 123 -10.13 0.57 13.28
N ALA A 124 -9.93 1.89 13.31
CA ALA A 124 -10.95 2.83 12.88
C ALA A 124 -11.26 2.69 11.38
N HIS A 125 -10.22 2.58 10.53
CA HIS A 125 -10.36 2.35 9.09
C HIS A 125 -11.18 1.09 8.81
N GLU A 126 -10.81 -0.03 9.43
CA GLU A 126 -11.50 -1.31 9.23
C GLU A 126 -12.93 -1.33 9.79
N LEU A 127 -13.18 -0.70 10.95
CA LEU A 127 -14.55 -0.58 11.47
C LEU A 127 -15.41 0.33 10.58
N GLN A 128 -14.83 1.35 9.95
CA GLN A 128 -15.56 2.22 9.04
C GLN A 128 -16.04 1.45 7.80
N HIS A 129 -15.30 0.42 7.34
CA HIS A 129 -15.79 -0.51 6.32
C HIS A 129 -17.02 -1.31 6.77
N LEU A 130 -17.03 -1.81 8.02
CA LEU A 130 -18.19 -2.54 8.56
C LEU A 130 -19.41 -1.64 8.72
N VAL A 131 -19.22 -0.40 9.17
CA VAL A 131 -20.28 0.62 9.20
C VAL A 131 -20.78 0.89 7.79
N TYR A 132 -19.89 1.08 6.81
CA TYR A 132 -20.25 1.26 5.41
C TYR A 132 -21.09 0.09 4.87
N PHE A 133 -20.69 -1.17 5.08
CA PHE A 133 -21.45 -2.33 4.60
C PHE A 133 -22.86 -2.36 5.18
N ASN A 134 -23.03 -1.97 6.45
CA ASN A 134 -24.35 -1.86 7.06
C ASN A 134 -25.14 -0.65 6.52
N THR A 135 -24.48 0.47 6.18
CA THR A 135 -25.12 1.64 5.56
C THR A 135 -25.61 1.37 4.14
N VAL A 136 -24.87 0.61 3.32
CA VAL A 136 -25.28 0.32 1.92
C VAL A 136 -26.10 -0.95 1.79
N LYS A 137 -26.44 -1.60 2.91
CA LYS A 137 -27.22 -2.84 2.92
C LYS A 137 -28.55 -2.65 2.20
N GLY A 138 -28.83 -3.59 1.30
CA GLY A 138 -30.07 -3.67 0.55
C GLY A 138 -31.23 -4.20 1.38
N PRO A 139 -32.45 -4.21 0.80
CA PRO A 139 -33.60 -4.83 1.45
C PRO A 139 -33.38 -6.35 1.60
N TRP A 140 -34.04 -6.98 2.59
CA TRP A 140 -33.83 -8.39 2.96
C TRP A 140 -33.94 -9.40 1.80
N TRP A 141 -34.68 -9.06 0.73
CA TRP A 141 -34.87 -9.91 -0.45
C TRP A 141 -33.74 -9.79 -1.49
N LEU A 142 -32.79 -8.87 -1.31
CA LEU A 142 -31.63 -8.65 -2.19
C LEU A 142 -30.34 -9.02 -1.44
N PRO A 143 -29.92 -10.29 -1.45
CA PRO A 143 -28.72 -10.74 -0.74
C PRO A 143 -27.43 -10.31 -1.44
N GLU A 144 -26.30 -10.42 -0.74
CA GLU A 144 -24.98 -10.33 -1.37
C GLU A 144 -24.69 -11.59 -2.23
N PRO A 145 -23.96 -11.47 -3.36
CA PRO A 145 -23.34 -10.25 -3.93
C PRO A 145 -24.29 -9.45 -4.85
N MET A 146 -25.57 -9.82 -4.96
CA MET A 146 -26.51 -9.13 -5.86
C MET A 146 -26.75 -7.68 -5.43
N ASN A 147 -26.85 -7.42 -4.12
CA ASN A 147 -26.91 -6.07 -3.59
C ASN A 147 -25.68 -5.24 -4.02
N SER A 148 -24.46 -5.79 -3.88
CA SER A 148 -23.22 -5.17 -4.35
C SER A 148 -23.25 -4.73 -5.82
N LEU A 149 -23.75 -5.63 -6.68
CA LEU A 149 -23.85 -5.35 -8.12
C LEU A 149 -24.89 -4.28 -8.44
N VAL A 150 -26.02 -4.30 -7.72
CA VAL A 150 -27.12 -3.36 -7.93
C VAL A 150 -26.75 -1.96 -7.44
N HIS A 151 -26.10 -1.84 -6.27
CA HIS A 151 -25.76 -0.51 -5.75
C HIS A 151 -24.63 0.17 -6.50
N GLY A 152 -23.69 -0.60 -7.08
CA GLY A 152 -22.70 -0.08 -8.01
C GLY A 152 -21.80 1.00 -7.43
N THR A 153 -21.54 0.95 -6.13
CA THR A 153 -20.65 1.90 -5.44
C THR A 153 -19.23 1.69 -5.96
N PRO A 154 -18.54 2.74 -6.43
CA PRO A 154 -17.16 2.63 -6.88
C PRO A 154 -16.22 2.20 -5.74
N ALA A 155 -15.22 1.37 -6.04
CA ALA A 155 -14.24 0.93 -5.03
C ALA A 155 -13.52 2.09 -4.32
N TRP A 156 -13.30 3.22 -5.01
CA TRP A 156 -12.69 4.41 -4.40
C TRP A 156 -13.55 5.01 -3.28
N ILE A 157 -14.88 4.85 -3.29
CA ILE A 157 -15.74 5.32 -2.19
C ILE A 157 -15.49 4.48 -0.95
N VAL A 158 -15.34 3.16 -1.10
CA VAL A 158 -15.18 2.21 0.01
C VAL A 158 -13.93 2.57 0.81
N GLU A 159 -12.76 2.58 0.18
CA GLU A 159 -11.52 3.01 0.85
C GLU A 159 -11.52 4.50 1.15
N GLY A 160 -12.01 5.33 0.22
CA GLY A 160 -11.92 6.78 0.34
C GLY A 160 -12.68 7.37 1.50
N ILE A 161 -13.84 6.82 1.89
CA ILE A 161 -14.57 7.31 3.07
C ILE A 161 -13.97 6.74 4.36
N ALA A 162 -13.39 5.53 4.32
CA ALA A 162 -12.67 4.96 5.45
C ALA A 162 -11.50 5.87 5.82
N GLU A 163 -10.68 6.24 4.84
CA GLU A 163 -9.59 7.21 5.03
C GLU A 163 -10.12 8.59 5.47
N TYR A 164 -11.16 9.10 4.81
CA TYR A 164 -11.67 10.44 5.08
C TYR A 164 -12.22 10.63 6.50
N PHE A 165 -12.89 9.62 7.05
CA PHE A 165 -13.51 9.73 8.37
C PHE A 165 -12.60 9.32 9.52
N THR A 166 -11.50 8.61 9.24
CA THR A 166 -10.69 7.97 10.28
C THR A 166 -9.21 8.34 10.24
N GLU A 167 -8.76 8.98 9.15
CA GLU A 167 -7.36 9.30 8.92
C GLU A 167 -7.12 10.77 8.57
N GLU A 168 -5.83 11.14 8.60
CA GLU A 168 -5.35 12.47 8.22
C GLU A 168 -4.46 12.38 6.97
N TRP A 169 -4.46 13.43 6.16
CA TRP A 169 -3.65 13.47 4.93
C TRP A 169 -2.15 13.52 5.23
N ARG A 170 -1.45 12.39 5.01
CA ARG A 170 -0.01 12.24 5.26
C ARG A 170 0.83 12.31 3.98
N PRO A 171 2.02 12.95 4.02
CA PRO A 171 2.88 13.07 2.85
C PRO A 171 3.31 11.73 2.22
N PHE A 172 3.74 10.77 3.05
CA PHE A 172 4.25 9.49 2.55
C PHE A 172 3.13 8.59 2.00
N ARG A 173 1.95 8.63 2.64
CA ARG A 173 0.80 7.78 2.28
C ARG A 173 0.08 8.29 1.03
N TYR A 174 -0.23 9.59 0.93
CA TYR A 174 -1.07 10.11 -0.16
C TYR A 174 -0.40 11.15 -1.06
N GLU A 175 0.32 12.12 -0.49
CA GLU A 175 0.86 13.28 -1.24
C GLU A 175 1.84 12.87 -2.35
N LEU A 176 2.77 11.95 -2.06
CA LEU A 176 3.79 11.51 -3.01
C LEU A 176 3.16 10.84 -4.24
N SER A 177 2.13 10.01 -4.03
CA SER A 177 1.39 9.33 -5.09
C SER A 177 0.73 10.36 -6.03
N HIS A 178 0.01 11.33 -5.46
CA HIS A 178 -0.66 12.36 -6.25
C HIS A 178 0.31 13.23 -7.04
N ARG A 179 1.41 13.68 -6.41
CA ARG A 179 2.48 14.42 -7.10
C ARG A 179 3.04 13.62 -8.26
N TYR A 180 3.38 12.35 -8.04
CA TYR A 180 3.89 11.47 -9.08
C TYR A 180 2.91 11.36 -10.26
N HIS A 181 1.62 11.15 -9.98
CA HIS A 181 0.60 10.97 -10.99
C HIS A 181 0.28 12.26 -11.76
N VAL A 182 0.23 13.42 -11.10
CA VAL A 182 0.05 14.73 -11.77
C VAL A 182 1.23 15.05 -12.67
N LEU A 183 2.46 14.94 -12.16
CA LEU A 183 3.67 15.27 -12.91
C LEU A 183 3.86 14.38 -14.16
N ARG A 184 3.26 13.19 -14.17
CA ARG A 184 3.25 12.27 -15.31
C ARG A 184 2.01 12.36 -16.19
N ASN A 185 1.06 13.24 -15.86
CA ASN A 185 -0.24 13.34 -16.52
C ASN A 185 -1.00 12.00 -16.52
N THR A 186 -1.02 11.35 -15.36
CA THR A 186 -1.59 10.02 -15.12
C THR A 186 -2.52 9.98 -13.90
N VAL A 187 -3.10 11.11 -13.51
CA VAL A 187 -4.06 11.21 -12.38
C VAL A 187 -5.23 10.24 -12.52
N HIS A 188 -5.77 10.11 -13.73
CA HIS A 188 -6.84 9.14 -14.05
C HIS A 188 -6.40 7.66 -13.97
N LYS A 189 -5.12 7.40 -13.68
CA LYS A 189 -4.53 6.06 -13.54
C LYS A 189 -4.02 5.80 -12.12
N ILE A 190 -4.41 6.60 -11.14
CA ILE A 190 -4.19 6.22 -9.73
C ILE A 190 -5.02 4.94 -9.53
N GLN A 191 -4.32 3.81 -9.40
CA GLN A 191 -4.95 2.49 -9.29
C GLN A 191 -5.35 2.17 -7.85
N ASP A 192 -4.62 2.73 -6.90
CA ASP A 192 -4.82 2.53 -5.49
C ASP A 192 -6.08 3.29 -5.01
N PRO A 193 -7.14 2.58 -4.58
CA PRO A 193 -8.37 3.19 -4.11
C PRO A 193 -8.20 4.02 -2.85
N HIS A 194 -7.18 3.79 -2.02
CA HIS A 194 -6.91 4.62 -0.84
C HIS A 194 -6.48 6.01 -1.27
N ASN A 195 -5.53 6.09 -2.20
CA ASN A 195 -5.05 7.34 -2.77
C ASN A 195 -6.13 8.07 -3.58
N ASP A 196 -6.70 7.39 -4.58
CA ASP A 196 -7.75 7.97 -5.43
C ASP A 196 -9.00 8.32 -4.62
N GLY A 197 -9.36 7.46 -3.68
CA GLY A 197 -10.56 7.58 -2.87
C GLY A 197 -10.49 8.70 -1.86
N TYR A 198 -9.44 8.78 -1.05
CA TYR A 198 -9.35 9.78 0.01
C TYR A 198 -9.37 11.21 -0.57
N SER A 199 -8.61 11.45 -1.64
CA SER A 199 -8.59 12.77 -2.29
C SER A 199 -9.93 13.13 -2.93
N LYS A 200 -10.68 12.15 -3.45
CA LYS A 200 -12.04 12.36 -3.96
C LYS A 200 -13.03 12.60 -2.84
N SER A 201 -12.92 11.91 -1.71
CA SER A 201 -13.76 12.16 -0.53
C SER A 201 -13.53 13.58 0.00
N LEU A 202 -12.28 14.01 0.13
CA LEU A 202 -11.92 15.39 0.50
C LEU A 202 -12.53 16.39 -0.49
N TYR A 203 -12.41 16.14 -1.79
CA TYR A 203 -12.98 17.01 -2.82
C TYR A 203 -14.52 17.03 -2.82
N LEU A 204 -15.16 15.89 -2.57
CA LEU A 204 -16.62 15.77 -2.44
C LEU A 204 -17.12 16.55 -1.22
N ALA A 205 -16.44 16.40 -0.08
CA ALA A 205 -16.72 17.12 1.16
C ALA A 205 -16.53 18.63 1.00
N ASP A 206 -15.41 19.08 0.42
CA ASP A 206 -15.13 20.49 0.18
C ASP A 206 -16.18 21.17 -0.72
N ARG A 207 -16.60 20.47 -1.79
CA ARG A 207 -17.54 21.02 -2.78
C ARG A 207 -19.01 20.95 -2.39
N PHE A 208 -19.40 19.91 -1.65
CA PHE A 208 -20.82 19.59 -1.41
C PHE A 208 -21.16 19.40 0.08
N GLY A 209 -20.19 19.53 0.98
CA GLY A 209 -20.31 19.33 2.41
C GLY A 209 -20.27 17.86 2.84
N ASP A 210 -19.68 17.59 3.99
CA ASP A 210 -19.45 16.24 4.53
C ASP A 210 -20.75 15.42 4.64
N SER A 211 -21.85 16.07 5.03
CA SER A 211 -23.17 15.43 5.16
C SER A 211 -23.68 14.83 3.84
N THR A 212 -23.17 15.29 2.69
CA THR A 212 -23.58 14.79 1.38
C THR A 212 -23.13 13.35 1.16
N ILE A 213 -21.98 12.93 1.73
CA ILE A 213 -21.52 11.53 1.66
C ILE A 213 -22.57 10.61 2.30
N SER A 214 -22.99 10.92 3.53
CA SER A 214 -24.01 10.16 4.25
C SER A 214 -25.36 10.17 3.51
N LYS A 215 -25.79 11.32 2.98
CA LYS A 215 -27.03 11.41 2.18
C LYS A 215 -27.00 10.52 0.94
N ILE A 216 -25.85 10.47 0.24
CA ILE A 216 -25.69 9.63 -0.96
C ILE A 216 -25.82 8.16 -0.59
N LEU A 217 -25.12 7.71 0.46
CA LEU A 217 -25.06 6.29 0.82
C LEU A 217 -26.34 5.78 1.49
N ASN A 218 -27.08 6.66 2.18
CA ASN A 218 -28.38 6.34 2.78
C ASN A 218 -29.55 6.51 1.82
N HIS A 219 -29.36 7.11 0.64
CA HIS A 219 -30.43 7.22 -0.34
C HIS A 219 -30.93 5.83 -0.77
N ARG A 220 -32.26 5.68 -0.85
CA ARG A 220 -32.91 4.49 -1.39
C ARG A 220 -33.88 4.94 -2.47
N ASN A 221 -33.81 4.29 -3.63
CA ASN A 221 -34.72 4.54 -4.73
C ASN A 221 -36.11 3.95 -4.46
N LYS A 222 -37.01 4.02 -5.44
CA LYS A 222 -38.39 3.49 -5.33
C LYS A 222 -38.47 1.99 -4.95
N PHE A 223 -37.44 1.23 -5.27
CA PHE A 223 -37.34 -0.20 -4.97
C PHE A 223 -36.61 -0.50 -3.65
N LYS A 224 -36.36 0.53 -2.83
CA LYS A 224 -35.72 0.42 -1.51
C LYS A 224 -34.27 -0.07 -1.52
N PHE A 225 -33.56 0.04 -2.64
CA PHE A 225 -32.12 -0.21 -2.72
C PHE A 225 -31.36 1.07 -3.08
N LEU A 226 -30.05 1.09 -2.80
CA LEU A 226 -29.17 2.19 -3.21
C LEU A 226 -28.84 2.02 -4.70
N ASP A 227 -29.04 3.04 -5.53
CA ASP A 227 -28.34 3.18 -6.82
C ASP A 227 -27.35 4.34 -6.63
N PHE A 228 -26.06 4.04 -6.60
CA PHE A 228 -25.05 5.03 -6.28
C PHE A 228 -25.02 6.18 -7.29
N LYS A 229 -25.16 5.90 -8.60
CA LYS A 229 -25.07 6.94 -9.63
C LYS A 229 -26.27 7.88 -9.61
N GLU A 230 -27.46 7.30 -9.44
CA GLU A 230 -28.70 8.06 -9.27
C GLU A 230 -28.61 8.94 -8.02
N SER A 231 -28.27 8.32 -6.88
CA SER A 231 -28.14 9.00 -5.59
C SER A 231 -27.11 10.13 -5.63
N PHE A 232 -25.92 9.85 -6.18
CA PHE A 232 -24.85 10.83 -6.33
C PHE A 232 -25.34 12.05 -7.11
N LYS A 233 -26.00 11.83 -8.26
CA LYS A 233 -26.54 12.94 -9.07
C LYS A 233 -27.63 13.71 -8.32
N LYS A 234 -28.49 13.01 -7.58
CA LYS A 234 -29.57 13.63 -6.80
C LYS A 234 -29.03 14.59 -5.73
N HIS A 235 -27.96 14.20 -5.04
CA HIS A 235 -27.43 14.96 -3.90
C HIS A 235 -26.31 15.93 -4.26
N THR A 236 -25.63 15.77 -5.40
CA THR A 236 -24.58 16.70 -5.86
C THR A 236 -25.01 17.59 -7.04
N GLY A 237 -26.11 17.25 -7.72
CA GLY A 237 -26.54 17.92 -8.95
C GLY A 237 -25.72 17.57 -10.20
N ILE A 238 -24.61 16.83 -10.06
CA ILE A 238 -23.72 16.46 -11.18
C ILE A 238 -23.57 14.95 -11.33
N THR A 239 -23.18 14.51 -12.53
CA THR A 239 -22.91 13.09 -12.75
C THR A 239 -21.57 12.68 -12.11
N LEU A 240 -21.44 11.41 -11.72
CA LEU A 240 -20.17 10.86 -11.23
C LEU A 240 -19.01 11.03 -12.24
N LYS A 241 -19.32 10.98 -13.56
CA LYS A 241 -18.33 11.23 -14.62
C LYS A 241 -17.83 12.67 -14.58
N GLN A 242 -18.74 13.63 -14.45
CA GLN A 242 -18.39 15.04 -14.33
C GLN A 242 -17.60 15.33 -13.06
N PHE A 243 -18.01 14.76 -11.93
CA PHE A 243 -17.27 14.85 -10.67
C PHE A 243 -15.82 14.38 -10.81
N ASN A 244 -15.59 13.22 -11.41
CA ASN A 244 -14.23 12.70 -11.62
C ASN A 244 -13.38 13.60 -12.53
N GLU A 245 -13.98 14.23 -13.55
CA GLU A 245 -13.25 15.18 -14.39
C GLU A 245 -12.95 16.50 -13.69
N ASP A 246 -13.89 17.02 -12.90
CA ASP A 246 -13.69 18.22 -12.11
C ASP A 246 -12.61 17.99 -11.04
N TRP A 247 -12.64 16.87 -10.33
CA TRP A 247 -11.59 16.43 -9.41
C TRP A 247 -10.24 16.33 -10.12
N ARG A 248 -10.17 15.69 -11.30
CA ARG A 248 -8.93 15.56 -12.06
C ARG A 248 -8.36 16.95 -12.41
N ARG A 249 -9.20 17.88 -12.83
CA ARG A 249 -8.79 19.26 -13.11
C ARG A 249 -8.27 19.95 -11.85
N GLN A 250 -8.99 19.84 -10.73
CA GLN A 250 -8.59 20.42 -9.44
C GLN A 250 -7.22 19.91 -9.00
N MET A 251 -6.98 18.60 -9.04
CA MET A 251 -5.69 18.00 -8.69
C MET A 251 -4.57 18.54 -9.59
N ASN A 252 -4.79 18.59 -10.91
CA ASN A 252 -3.77 19.14 -11.81
C ASN A 252 -3.48 20.61 -11.48
N THR A 253 -4.50 21.45 -11.32
CA THR A 253 -4.32 22.87 -10.96
C THR A 253 -3.52 23.02 -9.68
N PHE A 254 -3.95 22.38 -8.59
CA PHE A 254 -3.29 22.48 -7.29
C PHE A 254 -1.81 22.09 -7.34
N TYR A 255 -1.50 20.91 -7.86
CA TYR A 255 -0.14 20.40 -7.87
C TYR A 255 0.78 21.10 -8.88
N PHE A 256 0.27 21.58 -10.02
CA PHE A 256 1.07 22.40 -10.94
C PHE A 256 1.34 23.81 -10.38
N SER A 257 0.39 24.42 -9.67
CA SER A 257 0.60 25.68 -8.96
C SER A 257 1.64 25.54 -7.84
N GLN A 258 1.63 24.44 -7.10
CA GLN A 258 2.69 24.17 -6.12
C GLN A 258 4.05 23.96 -6.80
N ARG A 259 4.09 23.25 -7.93
CA ARG A 259 5.33 23.03 -8.68
C ARG A 259 5.94 24.34 -9.19
N SER A 260 5.12 25.29 -9.64
CA SER A 260 5.63 26.58 -10.15
C SER A 260 6.29 27.45 -9.08
N GLN A 261 6.05 27.16 -7.80
CA GLN A 261 6.66 27.86 -6.66
C GLN A 261 7.96 27.21 -6.17
N LYS A 262 8.41 26.11 -6.80
CA LYS A 262 9.60 25.35 -6.39
C LYS A 262 10.71 25.45 -7.43
N GLU A 263 11.95 25.39 -6.94
CA GLU A 263 13.14 25.29 -7.78
C GLU A 263 13.10 24.02 -8.65
N ARG A 264 13.71 24.09 -9.83
CA ARG A 264 13.83 22.90 -10.69
C ARG A 264 14.95 22.02 -10.14
N LEU A 265 14.90 20.73 -10.47
CA LEU A 265 15.95 19.79 -10.07
C LEU A 265 17.33 20.21 -10.59
N GLU A 266 17.37 20.89 -11.74
CA GLU A 266 18.58 21.40 -12.36
C GLU A 266 19.18 22.59 -11.59
N ASP A 267 18.34 23.34 -10.88
CA ASP A 267 18.76 24.48 -10.07
C ASP A 267 19.33 24.00 -8.71
N ALA A 268 18.84 22.87 -8.20
CA ALA A 268 19.29 22.28 -6.93
C ALA A 268 20.65 21.55 -6.99
N GLY A 269 21.14 21.18 -8.19
CA GLY A 269 22.47 20.58 -8.33
C GLY A 269 22.69 19.66 -9.55
N VAL A 270 23.72 18.83 -9.46
CA VAL A 270 24.14 17.96 -10.57
C VAL A 270 23.28 16.70 -10.65
N ILE A 271 22.36 16.68 -11.62
CA ILE A 271 21.51 15.51 -11.86
C ILE A 271 22.30 14.38 -12.56
N ARG A 272 22.25 13.18 -11.98
CA ARG A 272 22.73 11.94 -12.60
C ARG A 272 21.59 10.94 -12.72
N LYS A 273 21.53 10.25 -13.86
CA LYS A 273 20.55 9.18 -14.08
C LYS A 273 21.13 7.86 -13.57
N LEU A 274 20.31 7.11 -12.83
CA LEU A 274 20.64 5.74 -12.46
C LEU A 274 20.74 4.85 -13.71
N PRO A 275 21.49 3.73 -13.63
CA PRO A 275 21.67 2.80 -14.75
C PRO A 275 20.36 2.17 -15.25
N ILE A 276 19.35 2.08 -14.39
CA ILE A 276 18.07 1.43 -14.63
C ILE A 276 16.93 2.41 -14.27
N LYS A 277 15.79 2.31 -14.97
CA LYS A 277 14.67 3.25 -14.85
C LYS A 277 13.75 3.03 -13.63
N ARG A 278 13.59 1.80 -13.16
CA ARG A 278 12.59 1.39 -12.14
C ARG A 278 13.25 0.93 -10.86
N VAL A 279 14.17 1.73 -10.37
CA VAL A 279 14.88 1.50 -9.11
C VAL A 279 13.96 1.92 -7.97
N LEU A 280 13.81 1.04 -6.97
CA LEU A 280 13.07 1.31 -5.74
C LEU A 280 14.01 1.70 -4.61
N SER A 281 15.20 1.09 -4.56
CA SER A 281 16.22 1.37 -3.57
C SER A 281 17.60 1.09 -4.15
N PHE A 282 18.62 1.81 -3.67
CA PHE A 282 19.99 1.67 -4.15
C PHE A 282 21.01 2.10 -3.12
N ASP A 283 22.24 1.62 -3.28
CA ASP A 283 23.39 2.04 -2.50
C ASP A 283 24.66 2.00 -3.36
N TYR A 284 25.64 2.83 -3.01
CA TYR A 284 26.91 2.92 -3.70
C TYR A 284 27.95 2.03 -3.06
N PHE A 285 28.80 1.42 -3.90
CA PHE A 285 30.02 0.81 -3.41
C PHE A 285 31.05 1.90 -3.10
N SER A 286 31.94 1.63 -2.15
CA SER A 286 33.04 2.54 -1.76
C SER A 286 33.96 2.91 -2.94
N ASP A 287 34.05 2.06 -3.97
CA ASP A 287 34.80 2.34 -5.20
C ASP A 287 34.12 3.33 -6.16
N THR A 288 32.87 3.73 -5.91
CA THR A 288 32.02 4.64 -6.71
C THR A 288 31.76 4.24 -8.17
N SER A 289 32.31 3.10 -8.60
CA SER A 289 32.19 2.54 -9.95
C SER A 289 31.07 1.51 -10.06
N ARG A 290 30.57 1.05 -8.91
CA ARG A 290 29.47 0.10 -8.77
C ARG A 290 28.31 0.68 -7.98
N ILE A 291 27.10 0.23 -8.31
CA ILE A 291 25.86 0.59 -7.62
C ILE A 291 25.04 -0.69 -7.40
N ALA A 292 24.63 -0.95 -6.17
CA ALA A 292 23.65 -1.99 -5.84
C ALA A 292 22.24 -1.39 -5.95
N MET A 293 21.29 -2.12 -6.54
CA MET A 293 19.93 -1.62 -6.74
C MET A 293 18.91 -2.74 -6.56
N ILE A 294 17.81 -2.44 -5.90
CA ILE A 294 16.54 -3.18 -6.00
C ILE A 294 15.70 -2.52 -7.09
N THR A 295 15.34 -3.28 -8.11
CA THR A 295 14.71 -2.73 -9.33
C THR A 295 13.79 -3.73 -10.02
N ARG A 296 12.94 -3.24 -10.93
CA ARG A 296 12.32 -4.07 -11.97
C ARG A 296 13.11 -3.98 -13.27
N LEU A 297 13.58 -5.10 -13.80
CA LEU A 297 14.33 -5.17 -15.06
C LEU A 297 13.41 -5.06 -16.29
N SER A 298 12.17 -5.52 -16.18
CA SER A 298 11.16 -5.42 -17.24
C SER A 298 9.85 -4.79 -16.74
N LYS A 299 8.89 -4.50 -17.64
CA LYS A 299 7.60 -3.89 -17.28
C LYS A 299 6.62 -4.89 -16.66
N GLY A 300 6.68 -6.15 -17.07
CA GLY A 300 5.80 -7.23 -16.60
C GLY A 300 6.40 -8.09 -15.50
N GLN A 301 7.54 -7.69 -14.93
CA GLN A 301 8.16 -8.43 -13.84
C GLN A 301 7.36 -8.21 -12.55
N TYR A 302 6.88 -9.30 -11.96
CA TYR A 302 6.20 -9.30 -10.67
C TYR A 302 7.22 -9.15 -9.54
N ASP A 303 8.19 -10.06 -9.48
CA ASP A 303 9.28 -9.99 -8.51
C ASP A 303 10.24 -8.82 -8.80
N LEU A 304 10.92 -8.35 -7.76
CA LEU A 304 12.01 -7.42 -7.87
C LEU A 304 13.32 -8.17 -8.12
N SER A 305 14.29 -7.46 -8.68
CA SER A 305 15.67 -7.94 -8.88
C SER A 305 16.62 -7.14 -7.99
N LEU A 306 17.49 -7.85 -7.27
CA LEU A 306 18.69 -7.27 -6.67
C LEU A 306 19.82 -7.36 -7.68
N VAL A 307 20.33 -6.21 -8.12
CA VAL A 307 21.35 -6.13 -9.17
C VAL A 307 22.54 -5.28 -8.74
N VAL A 308 23.70 -5.57 -9.31
CA VAL A 308 24.88 -4.70 -9.28
C VAL A 308 25.14 -4.17 -10.68
N ALA A 309 25.16 -2.85 -10.80
CA ALA A 309 25.58 -2.15 -12.00
C ALA A 309 27.04 -1.74 -11.87
N THR A 310 27.89 -2.20 -12.77
CA THR A 310 29.33 -1.86 -12.82
C THR A 310 29.63 -1.01 -14.04
N ARG A 311 30.40 0.07 -13.86
CA ARG A 311 30.78 0.97 -14.94
C ARG A 311 31.79 0.33 -15.90
N ASP A 312 31.51 0.37 -17.20
CA ASP A 312 32.38 -0.17 -18.25
C ASP A 312 33.30 0.93 -18.81
N THR A 313 34.31 1.27 -18.02
CA THR A 313 35.28 2.34 -18.33
C THR A 313 36.06 2.06 -19.63
N VAL A 314 36.27 0.78 -19.98
CA VAL A 314 36.93 0.38 -21.23
C VAL A 314 36.06 0.73 -22.43
N LYS A 315 34.76 0.37 -22.42
CA LYS A 315 33.84 0.75 -23.51
C LYS A 315 33.57 2.25 -23.56
N GLU A 316 33.67 2.96 -22.43
CA GLU A 316 33.60 4.42 -22.38
C GLU A 316 34.83 5.07 -23.02
N LYS A 317 36.04 4.62 -22.68
CA LYS A 317 37.30 5.13 -23.26
C LYS A 317 37.33 4.96 -24.78
N LYS A 318 36.95 3.77 -25.28
CA LYS A 318 36.84 3.50 -26.72
C LYS A 318 35.83 4.42 -27.40
N ALA A 319 34.67 4.65 -26.79
CA ALA A 319 33.66 5.56 -27.33
C ALA A 319 34.15 7.02 -27.34
N ARG A 320 34.86 7.46 -26.28
CA ARG A 320 35.42 8.80 -26.18
C ARG A 320 36.45 9.04 -27.28
N GLN A 321 37.38 8.10 -27.49
CA GLN A 321 38.37 8.19 -28.56
C GLN A 321 37.72 8.28 -29.94
N LYS A 322 36.66 7.49 -30.21
CA LYS A 322 35.91 7.56 -31.47
C LYS A 322 35.25 8.94 -31.69
N LEU A 323 34.62 9.49 -30.65
CA LEU A 323 33.97 10.81 -30.74
C LEU A 323 34.97 11.96 -30.86
N MET A 324 36.12 11.89 -30.16
CA MET A 324 37.21 12.87 -30.30
C MET A 324 37.72 12.91 -31.75
N ARG A 325 38.00 11.74 -32.34
CA ARG A 325 38.44 11.63 -33.74
C ARG A 325 37.41 12.18 -34.73
N LYS A 326 36.12 11.97 -34.46
CA LYS A 326 35.03 12.48 -35.30
C LYS A 326 34.90 14.01 -35.19
N GLY A 327 34.92 14.56 -33.98
CA GLY A 327 34.84 16.01 -33.75
C GLY A 327 36.03 16.77 -34.37
N LEU A 328 37.24 16.23 -34.26
CA LEU A 328 38.42 16.78 -34.94
C LEU A 328 38.27 16.84 -36.47
N LYS A 329 37.59 15.85 -37.07
CA LYS A 329 37.33 15.83 -38.53
C LYS A 329 36.23 16.79 -38.96
N GLU A 330 35.22 16.98 -38.12
CA GLU A 330 34.03 17.79 -38.43
C GLU A 330 34.15 19.24 -37.94
N GLY A 331 35.25 19.62 -37.30
CA GLY A 331 35.43 20.95 -36.69
C GLY A 331 34.53 21.21 -35.48
N GLU A 332 33.86 20.18 -34.97
CA GLU A 332 32.91 20.27 -33.85
C GLU A 332 33.52 19.86 -32.52
N LYS A 333 33.03 20.47 -31.42
CA LYS A 333 33.40 20.04 -30.07
C LYS A 333 32.95 18.59 -29.81
N PRO A 334 33.83 17.72 -29.29
CA PRO A 334 33.49 16.32 -29.03
C PRO A 334 32.31 16.16 -28.05
N LYS A 335 31.29 15.38 -28.44
CA LYS A 335 30.13 15.10 -27.58
C LYS A 335 30.54 14.30 -26.33
N LYS A 336 29.91 14.59 -25.19
CA LYS A 336 30.12 13.84 -23.92
C LYS A 336 29.65 12.39 -24.07
N VAL A 337 30.51 11.43 -23.66
CA VAL A 337 30.15 10.00 -23.60
C VAL A 337 29.29 9.76 -22.37
N LYS A 338 28.11 9.17 -22.57
CA LYS A 338 27.26 8.71 -21.47
C LYS A 338 27.90 7.49 -20.80
N PRO A 339 27.79 7.35 -19.46
CA PRO A 339 28.26 6.18 -18.75
C PRO A 339 27.68 4.89 -19.32
N LYS A 340 28.50 3.85 -19.41
CA LYS A 340 28.08 2.51 -19.86
C LYS A 340 28.12 1.55 -18.69
N TRP A 341 27.09 0.72 -18.56
CA TRP A 341 26.90 -0.13 -17.40
C TRP A 341 26.81 -1.60 -17.81
N LYS A 342 27.44 -2.47 -17.03
CA LYS A 342 27.22 -3.92 -17.01
C LYS A 342 26.32 -4.24 -15.82
N ILE A 343 25.17 -4.86 -16.08
CA ILE A 343 24.21 -5.22 -15.03
C ILE A 343 24.33 -6.71 -14.74
N LYS A 344 24.50 -7.08 -13.46
CA LYS A 344 24.54 -8.46 -12.98
C LYS A 344 23.48 -8.63 -11.91
N GLU A 345 22.50 -9.50 -12.15
CA GLU A 345 21.51 -9.89 -11.15
C GLU A 345 22.11 -10.88 -10.15
N LEU A 346 21.88 -10.63 -8.86
CA LEU A 346 22.37 -11.41 -7.73
C LEU A 346 21.26 -12.21 -7.04
N ASP A 347 20.05 -11.64 -6.96
CA ASP A 347 18.87 -12.33 -6.42
C ASP A 347 17.57 -11.73 -6.98
N PHE A 348 16.45 -12.41 -6.75
CA PHE A 348 15.10 -11.95 -7.07
C PHE A 348 14.10 -12.29 -5.96
N GLY A 349 12.99 -11.53 -5.89
CA GLY A 349 11.89 -11.73 -4.95
C GLY A 349 11.30 -10.42 -4.42
N ARG A 350 10.71 -10.46 -3.22
CA ARG A 350 10.24 -9.27 -2.49
C ARG A 350 11.28 -8.87 -1.43
N PHE A 351 11.78 -7.64 -1.50
CA PHE A 351 12.91 -7.13 -0.70
C PHE A 351 12.50 -6.00 0.27
N GLY A 352 11.27 -6.07 0.77
CA GLY A 352 10.65 -5.12 1.70
C GLY A 352 9.16 -5.02 1.43
N GLU A 353 8.41 -4.53 2.43
CA GLU A 353 6.98 -4.26 2.30
C GLU A 353 6.73 -2.83 1.81
N LEU A 354 6.95 -1.83 2.67
CA LEU A 354 6.74 -0.43 2.30
C LEU A 354 7.95 0.17 1.58
N ASN A 355 9.13 -0.08 2.13
CA ASN A 355 10.37 0.48 1.61
C ASN A 355 11.41 -0.62 1.41
N PRO A 356 11.68 -1.01 0.16
CA PRO A 356 12.74 -1.96 -0.11
C PRO A 356 14.08 -1.42 0.39
N ASN A 357 14.85 -2.26 1.08
CA ASN A 357 16.08 -1.83 1.72
C ASN A 357 17.27 -2.69 1.30
N LEU A 358 18.44 -2.09 1.22
CA LEU A 358 19.70 -2.79 1.04
C LEU A 358 20.83 -1.94 1.61
N ASP A 359 21.95 -2.60 1.88
CA ASP A 359 23.18 -1.92 2.28
C ASP A 359 24.40 -2.67 1.74
N VAL A 360 25.38 -1.91 1.27
CA VAL A 360 26.66 -2.44 0.79
C VAL A 360 27.68 -2.39 1.93
N SER A 361 28.36 -3.51 2.17
CA SER A 361 29.45 -3.56 3.16
C SER A 361 30.55 -2.52 2.87
N PRO A 362 31.24 -1.95 3.89
CA PRO A 362 32.28 -0.94 3.68
C PRO A 362 33.41 -1.39 2.72
N ASN A 363 33.77 -2.68 2.75
CA ASN A 363 34.76 -3.27 1.84
C ASN A 363 34.23 -3.54 0.42
N GLY A 364 32.93 -3.35 0.18
CA GLY A 364 32.29 -3.49 -1.13
C GLY A 364 32.20 -4.93 -1.65
N GLU A 365 32.32 -5.94 -0.79
CA GLU A 365 32.28 -7.35 -1.18
C GLU A 365 30.90 -7.98 -0.99
N MET A 366 30.15 -7.52 0.01
CA MET A 366 28.86 -8.07 0.41
C MET A 366 27.74 -7.04 0.30
N ILE A 367 26.52 -7.55 0.07
CA ILE A 367 25.29 -6.77 0.18
C ILE A 367 24.38 -7.50 1.19
N ILE A 368 23.78 -6.74 2.10
CA ILE A 368 22.71 -7.18 2.99
C ILE A 368 21.38 -6.59 2.55
N TYR A 369 20.31 -7.38 2.66
CA TYR A 369 18.97 -7.00 2.21
C TYR A 369 17.94 -7.87 2.93
N PRO A 370 16.73 -7.36 3.21
CA PRO A 370 15.64 -8.17 3.68
C PRO A 370 15.06 -8.97 2.51
N LYS A 371 14.55 -10.17 2.77
CA LYS A 371 13.85 -10.95 1.77
C LYS A 371 12.63 -11.63 2.40
N TYR A 372 11.50 -11.44 1.75
CA TYR A 372 10.25 -12.08 2.14
C TYR A 372 10.35 -13.59 1.96
N GLY A 373 9.85 -14.35 2.93
CA GLY A 373 9.82 -15.79 2.85
C GLY A 373 9.11 -16.42 4.03
N TYR A 374 9.50 -17.65 4.32
CA TYR A 374 8.89 -18.47 5.37
C TYR A 374 9.78 -18.55 6.59
N GLY A 375 9.15 -18.40 7.75
CA GLY A 375 9.72 -18.60 9.07
C GLY A 375 9.20 -19.87 9.75
N LYS A 376 9.30 -19.87 11.08
CA LYS A 376 8.76 -20.90 11.98
C LYS A 376 7.25 -21.03 11.76
N ASN A 377 6.74 -22.26 11.82
CA ASN A 377 5.32 -22.57 11.54
C ASN A 377 4.84 -22.07 10.17
N GLN A 378 5.78 -21.84 9.24
CA GLN A 378 5.53 -21.22 7.96
C GLN A 378 5.02 -19.77 8.01
N SER A 379 5.17 -19.07 9.13
CA SER A 379 4.88 -17.62 9.23
C SER A 379 5.49 -16.86 8.06
N LEU A 380 4.76 -15.94 7.45
CA LEU A 380 5.28 -15.04 6.45
C LEU A 380 5.99 -13.86 7.10
N GLY A 381 7.12 -13.48 6.54
CA GLY A 381 7.77 -12.22 6.91
C GLY A 381 9.15 -12.06 6.30
N PHE A 382 9.83 -11.00 6.73
CA PHE A 382 11.16 -10.67 6.26
C PHE A 382 12.26 -11.23 7.16
N ASP A 383 13.31 -11.73 6.53
CA ASP A 383 14.55 -12.06 7.19
C ASP A 383 15.71 -11.44 6.42
N ILE A 384 16.82 -11.16 7.10
CA ILE A 384 18.00 -10.58 6.48
C ILE A 384 18.80 -11.66 5.77
N TRP A 385 19.13 -11.37 4.51
CA TRP A 385 20.04 -12.14 3.69
C TRP A 385 21.28 -11.35 3.40
N ARG A 386 22.37 -12.10 3.18
CA ARG A 386 23.65 -11.57 2.73
C ARG A 386 24.03 -12.26 1.43
N VAL A 387 24.47 -11.50 0.44
CA VAL A 387 25.01 -12.03 -0.82
C VAL A 387 26.43 -11.53 -1.07
N ASP A 388 27.29 -12.45 -1.51
CA ASP A 388 28.62 -12.11 -2.04
C ASP A 388 28.51 -11.64 -3.49
N THR A 389 29.05 -10.46 -3.78
CA THR A 389 28.92 -9.81 -5.09
C THR A 389 29.72 -10.49 -6.21
N LYS A 390 30.79 -11.22 -5.86
CA LYS A 390 31.63 -11.97 -6.80
C LYS A 390 31.03 -13.36 -7.04
N THR A 391 30.87 -14.15 -5.98
CA THR A 391 30.49 -15.57 -6.04
C THR A 391 28.98 -15.79 -6.18
N LYS A 392 28.15 -14.78 -5.89
CA LYS A 392 26.68 -14.87 -5.78
C LYS A 392 26.20 -15.79 -4.65
N LYS A 393 27.08 -16.26 -3.76
CA LYS A 393 26.67 -17.09 -2.62
C LYS A 393 25.78 -16.29 -1.68
N LYS A 394 24.61 -16.83 -1.38
CA LYS A 394 23.62 -16.24 -0.47
C LYS A 394 23.60 -16.98 0.86
N VAL A 395 23.47 -16.22 1.95
CA VAL A 395 23.36 -16.75 3.32
C VAL A 395 22.22 -16.03 4.03
N LYS A 396 21.29 -16.78 4.60
CA LYS A 396 20.24 -16.26 5.48
C LYS A 396 20.86 -15.97 6.85
N LEU A 397 20.75 -14.73 7.34
CA LEU A 397 21.39 -14.26 8.57
C LEU A 397 20.46 -14.27 9.78
N THR A 398 19.17 -14.02 9.55
CA THR A 398 18.13 -14.12 10.58
C THR A 398 17.14 -15.22 10.22
N ASN A 399 16.43 -15.76 11.19
CA ASN A 399 15.37 -16.72 10.93
C ASN A 399 14.15 -16.41 11.79
N SER A 400 13.03 -16.08 11.14
CA SER A 400 11.77 -15.73 11.81
C SER A 400 11.94 -14.54 12.76
N LYS A 401 12.79 -13.57 12.38
CA LYS A 401 13.02 -12.35 13.18
C LYS A 401 12.21 -11.15 12.71
N ARG A 402 11.54 -11.22 11.54
CA ARG A 402 10.81 -10.09 10.94
C ARG A 402 11.68 -8.86 10.73
N ALA A 403 12.94 -9.09 10.40
CA ALA A 403 13.92 -8.03 10.24
C ALA A 403 13.86 -7.48 8.82
N ASN A 404 13.67 -6.17 8.68
CA ASN A 404 13.43 -5.51 7.40
C ASN A 404 14.43 -4.36 7.11
N TYR A 405 15.16 -3.86 8.11
CA TYR A 405 16.07 -2.72 7.95
C TYR A 405 17.53 -3.05 8.26
N PRO A 406 18.22 -3.82 7.41
CA PRO A 406 19.62 -4.16 7.62
C PRO A 406 20.54 -2.97 7.31
N LYS A 407 21.54 -2.74 8.16
CA LYS A 407 22.61 -1.74 7.96
C LYS A 407 23.96 -2.23 8.46
N PHE A 408 25.02 -1.87 7.74
CA PHE A 408 26.38 -1.97 8.20
C PHE A 408 26.78 -0.70 8.96
N SER A 409 27.48 -0.88 10.07
CA SER A 409 28.27 0.21 10.65
C SER A 409 29.56 0.44 9.85
N PRO A 410 30.24 1.59 10.05
CA PRO A 410 31.52 1.87 9.40
C PRO A 410 32.61 0.82 9.65
N ASP A 411 32.60 0.14 10.80
CA ASP A 411 33.52 -0.97 11.15
C ASP A 411 33.08 -2.33 10.56
N GLY A 412 31.98 -2.37 9.80
CA GLY A 412 31.49 -3.57 9.11
C GLY A 412 30.61 -4.49 9.95
N LYS A 413 30.22 -4.10 11.17
CA LYS A 413 29.23 -4.86 11.96
C LYS A 413 27.83 -4.68 11.37
N LEU A 414 27.01 -5.72 11.52
CA LEU A 414 25.64 -5.74 11.05
C LEU A 414 24.68 -5.34 12.16
N TYR A 415 23.78 -4.42 11.84
CA TYR A 415 22.61 -4.05 12.63
C TYR A 415 21.35 -4.27 11.79
N TYR A 416 20.23 -4.58 12.44
CA TYR A 416 18.93 -4.67 11.78
C TYR A 416 17.83 -4.33 12.77
N LEU A 417 16.73 -3.81 12.23
CA LEU A 417 15.43 -3.69 12.88
C LEU A 417 14.46 -4.65 12.20
#